data_AF-A0A520YIY1-F1
#
_entry.id   AF-A0A520YIY1-F1
#
_cell.length_a   1.000
_cell.length_b   1.000
_cell.length_c   1.000
_cell.angle_alpha   90.00
_cell.angle_beta   90.00
_cell.angle_gamma   90.00
#
_symmetry.space_group_name_H-M   'P 1'
#
loop_
_entity.id
_entity.type
_entity.pdbx_description
1 polymer ?
#
loop_
_entity_poly.entity_id
_entity_poly.type
_entity_poly.pdbx_seq_one_letter_code
_entity_poly.pdbx_strand_id
1 'polypeptide(L)'
;MEIFLNKRAMRQVRLSVADAIEDGETDALREDLVATFSDDDIEEIERRIDSGDFYDFISEILDEWSGEDLDELLELLETQLADADVDLKYTAPEDDDSDDEDEDEETEEELIVDDSDDDDDL
;
A
#
# COMPACT_ATOMS: atom_id res chain seq x y z
N MET A 1 10.96 -3.77 14.90
CA MET A 1 9.67 -4.32 14.38
C MET A 1 9.94 -4.85 12.98
N GLU A 2 9.23 -5.87 12.50
CA GLU A 2 9.39 -6.37 11.12
C GLU A 2 8.04 -6.32 10.40
N ILE A 3 8.02 -5.76 9.19
CA ILE A 3 6.84 -5.65 8.33
C ILE A 3 7.16 -6.35 7.01
N PHE A 4 6.20 -7.13 6.51
CA PHE A 4 6.35 -7.87 5.25
C PHE A 4 5.29 -7.49 4.23
N LEU A 5 5.71 -6.91 3.10
CA LEU A 5 4.85 -6.63 1.96
C LEU A 5 4.81 -7.84 1.02
N ASN A 6 3.60 -8.35 0.78
CA ASN A 6 3.39 -9.50 -0.09
C ASN A 6 3.46 -9.14 -1.58
N LYS A 7 3.49 -10.17 -2.44
CA LYS A 7 3.60 -10.01 -3.90
C LYS A 7 2.48 -9.18 -4.51
N ARG A 8 1.28 -9.26 -3.93
CA ARG A 8 0.11 -8.48 -4.36
C ARG A 8 0.28 -6.99 -4.07
N ALA A 9 0.63 -6.64 -2.84
CA ALA A 9 0.91 -5.27 -2.43
C ALA A 9 2.03 -4.66 -3.29
N MET A 10 3.13 -5.41 -3.49
CA MET A 10 4.25 -4.98 -4.31
C MET A 10 3.87 -4.77 -5.78
N ARG A 11 2.98 -5.61 -6.33
CA ARG A 11 2.48 -5.41 -7.70
C ARG A 11 1.63 -4.15 -7.80
N GLN A 12 0.79 -3.86 -6.81
CA GLN A 12 -0.03 -2.65 -6.79
C GLN A 12 0.84 -1.41 -6.72
N VAL A 13 1.79 -1.34 -5.76
CA VAL A 13 2.73 -0.22 -5.64
C VAL A 13 3.53 -0.01 -6.92
N ARG A 14 3.99 -1.10 -7.58
CA ARG A 14 4.70 -0.99 -8.86
C ARG A 14 3.87 -0.33 -9.96
N LEU A 15 2.57 -0.63 -10.04
CA LEU A 15 1.66 0.01 -11.00
C LEU A 15 1.48 1.49 -10.67
N SER A 16 1.21 1.81 -9.41
CA SER A 16 0.99 3.18 -8.97
C SER A 16 2.25 4.04 -9.10
N VAL A 17 3.45 3.46 -8.93
CA VAL A 17 4.72 4.14 -9.21
C VAL A 17 4.84 4.44 -10.70
N ALA A 18 4.55 3.48 -11.58
CA ALA A 18 4.61 3.70 -13.02
C ALA A 18 3.64 4.82 -13.46
N ASP A 19 2.41 4.80 -12.93
CA ASP A 19 1.40 5.82 -13.20
C ASP A 19 1.86 7.19 -12.65
N ALA A 20 2.41 7.24 -11.43
CA ALA A 20 2.92 8.48 -10.84
C ALA A 20 4.08 9.09 -11.63
N ILE A 21 4.95 8.27 -12.21
CA ILE A 21 6.03 8.71 -13.10
C ILE A 21 5.48 9.24 -14.43
N GLU A 22 4.48 8.55 -15.00
CA GLU A 22 3.87 8.93 -16.28
C GLU A 22 3.05 10.22 -16.17
N ASP A 23 2.21 10.33 -15.14
CA ASP A 23 1.30 11.45 -14.91
C ASP A 23 1.96 12.61 -14.15
N GLY A 24 3.05 12.33 -13.42
CA GLY A 24 3.74 13.31 -12.57
C GLY A 24 2.97 13.66 -11.29
N GLU A 25 2.07 12.79 -10.85
CA GLU A 25 1.20 12.98 -9.69
C GLU A 25 1.38 11.82 -8.70
N THR A 26 1.61 12.12 -7.42
CA THR A 26 1.91 11.10 -6.39
C THR A 26 0.74 10.85 -5.43
N ASP A 27 -0.40 11.53 -5.61
CA ASP A 27 -1.56 11.41 -4.71
C ASP A 27 -2.10 9.97 -4.68
N ALA A 28 -2.30 9.34 -5.84
CA ALA A 28 -2.75 7.95 -5.94
C ALA A 28 -1.70 6.98 -5.37
N LEU A 29 -0.42 7.20 -5.70
CA LEU A 29 0.69 6.40 -5.17
C LEU A 29 0.74 6.43 -3.64
N ARG A 30 0.50 7.59 -3.03
CA ARG A 30 0.44 7.71 -1.56
C ARG A 30 -0.68 6.88 -0.97
N GLU A 31 -1.88 6.95 -1.54
CA GLU A 31 -3.03 6.16 -1.07
C GLU A 31 -2.74 4.65 -1.19
N ASP A 32 -2.15 4.24 -2.32
CA ASP A 32 -1.79 2.84 -2.55
C ASP A 32 -0.68 2.36 -1.61
N LEU A 33 0.34 3.18 -1.34
CA LEU A 33 1.37 2.87 -0.36
C LEU A 33 0.78 2.68 1.03
N VAL A 34 -0.08 3.60 1.48
CA VAL A 34 -0.73 3.48 2.80
C VAL A 34 -1.56 2.21 2.89
N ALA A 35 -2.32 1.87 1.83
CA ALA A 35 -3.13 0.68 1.76
C ALA A 35 -2.33 -0.64 1.79
N THR A 36 -1.00 -0.61 1.59
CA THR A 36 -0.16 -1.81 1.69
C THR A 36 0.18 -2.22 3.12
N PHE A 37 0.01 -1.30 4.08
CA PHE A 37 0.28 -1.56 5.49
C PHE A 37 -1.03 -1.85 6.22
N SER A 38 -1.00 -2.74 7.21
CA SER A 38 -2.16 -2.97 8.06
C SER A 38 -2.37 -1.81 9.05
N ASP A 39 -3.59 -1.59 9.54
CA ASP A 39 -3.85 -0.55 10.54
C ASP A 39 -2.98 -0.72 11.80
N ASP A 40 -2.73 -1.95 12.24
CA ASP A 40 -1.83 -2.26 13.34
C ASP A 40 -0.38 -1.84 13.04
N ASP A 41 0.10 -2.07 11.81
CA ASP A 41 1.43 -1.65 11.39
C ASP A 41 1.54 -0.12 11.38
N ILE A 42 0.52 0.55 10.84
CA ILE A 42 0.43 2.01 10.77
C ILE A 42 0.49 2.62 12.17
N GLU A 43 -0.37 2.17 13.09
CA GLU A 43 -0.40 2.68 14.47
C GLU A 43 0.95 2.49 15.19
N GLU A 44 1.61 1.37 14.92
CA GLU A 44 2.90 1.04 15.52
C GLU A 44 4.04 1.88 14.91
N ILE A 45 4.00 2.18 13.61
CA ILE A 45 4.94 3.10 12.97
C ILE A 45 4.76 4.51 13.54
N GLU A 46 3.52 5.02 13.60
CA GLU A 46 3.17 6.35 14.14
C GLU A 46 3.68 6.57 15.58
N ARG A 47 3.72 5.52 16.40
CA ARG A 47 4.28 5.59 17.77
C ARG A 47 5.79 5.73 17.81
N ARG A 48 6.48 5.41 16.71
CA ARG A 48 7.94 5.36 16.61
C ARG A 48 8.52 6.52 15.81
N ILE A 49 7.82 7.00 14.79
CA ILE A 49 8.25 8.12 13.95
C ILE A 49 7.99 9.48 14.64
N ASP A 50 8.80 10.49 14.30
CA ASP A 50 8.60 11.87 14.74
C ASP A 50 7.81 12.73 13.72
N SER A 51 7.52 12.18 12.53
CA SER A 51 6.84 12.89 11.42
C SER A 51 5.36 13.20 11.67
N GLY A 52 4.76 12.64 12.73
CA GLY A 52 3.33 12.76 13.03
C GLY A 52 2.58 11.51 12.62
N ASP A 53 1.59 11.65 11.74
CA ASP A 53 0.77 10.54 11.26
C ASP A 53 1.45 9.85 10.05
N PHE A 54 1.09 8.59 9.77
CA PHE A 54 1.74 7.80 8.72
C PHE A 54 1.57 8.39 7.32
N TYR A 55 0.48 9.11 7.09
CA TYR A 55 0.22 9.81 5.83
C TYR A 55 1.21 10.95 5.56
N ASP A 56 1.59 11.69 6.62
CA ASP A 56 2.61 12.74 6.53
C ASP A 56 3.98 12.12 6.28
N PHE A 57 4.29 11.01 6.96
CA PHE A 57 5.52 10.24 6.72
C PHE A 57 5.67 9.79 5.26
N ILE A 58 4.63 9.19 4.66
CA ILE A 58 4.68 8.79 3.25
C ILE A 58 4.76 10.03 2.34
N SER A 59 4.09 11.13 2.68
CA SER A 59 4.19 12.37 1.91
C SER A 59 5.61 12.94 1.92
N GLU A 60 6.30 12.92 3.07
CA GLU A 60 7.71 13.33 3.17
C GLU A 60 8.62 12.48 2.30
N ILE A 61 8.41 11.16 2.25
CA ILE A 61 9.17 10.25 1.38
C ILE A 61 8.90 10.58 -0.09
N LEU A 62 7.65 10.82 -0.48
CA LEU A 62 7.28 11.14 -1.86
C LEU A 62 7.78 12.52 -2.30
N ASP A 63 7.90 13.48 -1.38
CA ASP A 63 8.53 14.78 -1.65
C ASP A 63 10.06 14.66 -1.86
N GLU A 64 10.71 13.66 -1.24
CA GLU A 64 12.13 13.37 -1.43
C GLU A 64 12.41 12.50 -2.67
N TRP A 65 11.46 11.62 -3.01
CA TRP A 65 11.57 10.74 -4.17
C TRP A 65 11.65 11.52 -5.47
N SER A 66 12.66 11.22 -6.29
CA SER A 66 12.88 11.94 -7.54
C SER A 66 11.89 11.58 -8.65
N GLY A 67 11.11 10.51 -8.46
CA GLY A 67 10.24 9.95 -9.50
C GLY A 67 11.02 9.15 -10.55
N GLU A 68 12.18 8.57 -10.21
CA GLU A 68 12.99 7.82 -11.18
C GLU A 68 12.48 6.38 -11.34
N ASP A 69 12.47 5.60 -10.26
CA ASP A 69 12.04 4.19 -10.27
C ASP A 69 11.52 3.73 -8.89
N LEU A 70 10.90 2.54 -8.86
CA LEU A 70 10.38 1.91 -7.63
C LEU A 70 11.48 1.61 -6.61
N ASP A 71 12.65 1.17 -7.06
CA ASP A 71 13.76 0.82 -6.17
C ASP A 71 14.21 2.03 -5.34
N GLU A 72 14.32 3.22 -5.94
CA GLU A 72 14.64 4.46 -5.22
C GLU A 72 13.61 4.75 -4.11
N LEU A 73 12.32 4.61 -4.43
CA LEU A 73 11.24 4.83 -3.48
C LEU A 73 11.31 3.84 -2.29
N LEU A 74 11.58 2.57 -2.57
CA LEU A 74 11.73 1.54 -1.54
C LEU A 74 12.97 1.80 -0.68
N GLU A 75 14.10 2.21 -1.27
CA GLU A 75 15.30 2.57 -0.51
C GLU A 75 15.06 3.74 0.47
N LEU A 76 14.31 4.76 0.05
CA LEU A 76 13.90 5.88 0.91
C LEU A 76 13.00 5.41 2.05
N LEU A 77 12.00 4.58 1.73
CA LEU A 77 11.07 4.02 2.70
C LEU A 77 11.79 3.12 3.72
N GLU A 78 12.67 2.22 3.26
CA GLU A 78 13.49 1.35 4.12
C GLU A 78 14.39 2.16 5.05
N THR A 79 15.02 3.22 4.52
CA THR A 79 15.91 4.08 5.31
C THR A 79 15.17 4.79 6.43
N GLN A 80 14.02 5.39 6.11
CA GLN A 80 13.21 6.13 7.08
C GLN A 80 12.58 5.20 8.12
N LEU A 81 12.07 4.03 7.70
CA LEU A 81 11.55 3.01 8.63
C LEU A 81 12.65 2.44 9.54
N ALA A 82 13.87 2.27 9.03
CA ALA A 82 14.99 1.78 9.83
C ALA A 82 15.38 2.75 10.94
N ASP A 83 15.27 4.08 10.74
CA ASP A 83 15.50 5.07 11.79
C ASP A 83 14.47 4.93 12.93
N ALA A 84 13.26 4.49 12.59
CA ALA A 84 12.18 4.16 13.53
C ALA A 84 12.28 2.73 14.13
N ASP A 85 13.39 2.01 13.96
CA ASP A 85 13.54 0.59 14.38
C ASP A 85 12.51 -0.36 13.73
N VAL A 86 12.07 -0.03 12.51
CA VAL A 86 11.16 -0.85 11.69
C VAL A 86 11.95 -1.43 10.51
N ASP A 87 11.98 -2.75 10.41
CA ASP A 87 12.61 -3.50 9.33
C ASP A 87 11.55 -3.85 8.28
N LEU A 88 11.66 -3.24 7.11
CA LEU A 88 10.79 -3.55 5.98
C LEU A 88 11.36 -4.72 5.19
N LYS A 89 10.48 -5.64 4.81
CA LYS A 89 10.77 -6.78 3.94
C LYS A 89 9.69 -6.83 2.86
N TYR A 90 10.09 -7.19 1.65
CA TYR A 90 9.16 -7.33 0.54
C TYR A 90 9.57 -8.47 -0.38
N THR A 91 8.59 -9.08 -1.02
CA THR A 91 8.87 -9.96 -2.16
C THR A 91 9.28 -9.08 -3.34
N ALA A 92 10.48 -9.30 -3.89
CA ALA A 92 10.89 -8.61 -5.11
C ALA A 92 9.82 -8.85 -6.20
N PRO A 93 9.43 -7.81 -6.95
CA PRO A 93 8.53 -7.98 -8.08
C PRO A 93 9.31 -8.74 -9.15
N GLU A 94 9.18 -10.06 -9.19
CA GLU A 94 9.85 -10.91 -10.18
C GLU A 94 9.57 -10.38 -11.59
N ASP A 95 10.58 -9.85 -12.26
CA ASP A 95 10.60 -9.81 -13.73
C ASP A 95 10.82 -11.26 -14.20
N ASP A 96 9.85 -11.83 -14.92
CA ASP A 96 9.92 -13.08 -15.72
C ASP A 96 9.46 -14.42 -15.05
N ASP A 97 8.32 -14.92 -15.53
CA ASP A 97 8.04 -16.34 -15.88
C ASP A 97 8.27 -17.49 -14.88
N SER A 98 7.76 -17.43 -13.65
CA SER A 98 7.48 -18.66 -12.89
C SER A 98 6.19 -18.57 -12.07
N ASP A 99 5.15 -19.17 -12.64
CA ASP A 99 4.19 -20.08 -11.99
C ASP A 99 4.35 -20.17 -10.46
N ASP A 100 3.58 -19.36 -9.72
CA ASP A 100 3.11 -19.76 -8.40
C ASP A 100 1.63 -19.39 -8.34
N GLU A 101 0.82 -20.44 -8.35
CA GLU A 101 -0.63 -20.46 -8.24
C GLU A 101 -1.04 -20.14 -6.80
N ASP A 102 -0.81 -18.91 -6.33
CA ASP A 102 -1.41 -18.47 -5.06
C ASP A 102 -2.87 -18.07 -5.31
N GLU A 103 -3.72 -19.09 -5.18
CA GLU A 103 -5.15 -19.01 -4.94
C GLU A 103 -5.43 -18.26 -3.63
N ASP A 104 -5.40 -16.93 -3.62
CA ASP A 104 -6.02 -16.16 -2.53
C ASP A 104 -7.53 -16.06 -2.78
N GLU A 105 -8.24 -17.09 -2.30
CA GLU A 105 -9.66 -17.08 -2.01
C GLU A 105 -9.99 -16.13 -0.83
N GLU A 106 -11.22 -15.60 -0.87
CA GLU A 106 -11.97 -14.89 0.18
C GLU A 106 -11.71 -13.37 0.32
N THR A 107 -12.71 -12.49 0.20
CA THR A 107 -14.03 -12.61 0.85
C THR A 107 -15.13 -11.93 0.03
N GLU A 108 -16.17 -12.69 -0.27
CA GLU A 108 -17.48 -12.20 -0.67
C GLU A 108 -18.13 -11.49 0.52
N GLU A 109 -18.28 -10.17 0.49
CA GLU A 109 -19.29 -9.52 1.36
C GLU A 109 -20.60 -9.41 0.58
N GLU A 110 -21.40 -10.46 0.73
CA GLU A 110 -22.79 -10.59 0.29
C GLU A 110 -23.65 -9.54 1.01
N LEU A 111 -23.82 -8.35 0.44
CA LEU A 111 -24.85 -7.40 0.88
C LEU A 111 -26.22 -7.81 0.29
N ILE A 112 -26.79 -8.88 0.84
CA ILE A 112 -28.23 -9.13 0.75
C ILE A 112 -28.97 -8.16 1.66
N VAL A 113 -29.72 -7.24 1.05
CA VAL A 113 -30.95 -6.71 1.64
C VAL A 113 -32.03 -6.83 0.57
N ASP A 114 -32.66 -8.01 0.54
CA ASP A 114 -33.95 -8.23 -0.10
C ASP A 114 -35.06 -8.10 0.96
N ASP A 115 -36.25 -7.72 0.48
CA ASP A 115 -37.54 -7.63 1.19
C ASP A 115 -37.74 -6.34 2.02
N SER A 116 -38.77 -5.50 1.81
CA SER A 116 -40.07 -5.85 1.25
C SER A 116 -41.00 -4.64 1.01
N ASP A 117 -42.00 -4.90 0.17
CA ASP A 117 -43.34 -4.30 0.07
C ASP A 117 -43.56 -2.99 -0.73
N ASP A 118 -43.77 -3.24 -2.02
CA ASP A 118 -44.84 -2.67 -2.85
C ASP A 118 -46.20 -2.81 -2.12
N ASP A 119 -46.78 -1.71 -1.63
CA ASP A 119 -48.20 -1.67 -1.29
C ASP A 119 -48.87 -0.46 -1.96
N ASP A 120 -49.77 -0.84 -2.86
CA ASP A 120 -50.65 -0.09 -3.73
C ASP A 120 -51.75 0.57 -2.88
N ASP A 121 -51.71 1.89 -2.70
CA ASP A 121 -52.80 2.65 -2.06
C ASP A 121 -53.55 3.51 -3.11
N LEU A 122 -54.54 2.85 -3.73
CA LEU A 122 -55.91 3.30 -4.08
C LEU A 122 -56.17 4.69 -4.69
#